data_AF-A0A3P8WI80-F1
#
_entry.id   AF-A0A3P8WI80-F1
#
_cell.length_a   1.000
_cell.length_b   1.000
_cell.length_c   1.000
_cell.angle_alpha   90.00
_cell.angle_beta   90.00
_cell.angle_gamma   90.00
#
_symmetry.space_group_name_H-M   'P 1'
#
loop_
_entity.id
_entity.type
_entity.pdbx_description
1 polymer ?
#
loop_
_entity_poly.entity_id
_entity_poly.type
_entity_poly.pdbx_seq_one_letter_code
_entity_poly.pdbx_strand_id
1 'polypeptide(L)'
;MAGVVAKREGPHFISEVAVRGNAAVLDYCRTSVSALSGATAGILGLTGLYGFVFYFLASFLLSLLLILKAGRQWNKCFKSRRLLFTGGLVGGLFTYVLFWTFLYGMVHVY
;
A
#
# COMPACT_ATOMS: atom_id res chain seq x y z
N MET A 1 -9.93 49.08 -4.73
CA MET A 1 -9.90 48.52 -3.37
C MET A 1 -10.70 47.24 -3.36
N ALA A 2 -10.11 46.18 -2.81
CA ALA A 2 -10.72 44.92 -2.37
C ALA A 2 -11.46 44.05 -3.42
N GLY A 3 -10.68 43.34 -4.23
CA GLY A 3 -11.10 42.04 -4.74
C GLY A 3 -11.32 41.12 -3.55
N VAL A 4 -12.58 40.79 -3.29
CA VAL A 4 -13.03 39.88 -2.24
C VAL A 4 -12.24 38.58 -2.41
N VAL A 5 -11.40 38.29 -1.43
CA VAL A 5 -10.68 37.01 -1.28
C VAL A 5 -11.74 35.94 -1.12
N ALA A 6 -12.15 35.38 -2.27
CA ALA A 6 -12.96 34.18 -2.33
C ALA A 6 -12.17 33.09 -1.61
N LYS A 7 -12.59 32.81 -0.37
CA LYS A 7 -12.22 31.63 0.39
C LYS A 7 -12.52 30.45 -0.54
N ARG A 8 -11.49 29.91 -1.20
CA ARG A 8 -11.59 28.75 -2.09
C ARG A 8 -11.96 27.56 -1.23
N GLU A 9 -13.24 27.41 -0.95
CA GLU A 9 -13.79 26.17 -0.42
C GLU A 9 -13.52 25.12 -1.50
N GLY A 10 -12.63 24.18 -1.18
CA GLY A 10 -12.14 23.18 -2.13
C GLY A 10 -13.29 22.49 -2.87
N PRO A 11 -13.08 22.07 -4.12
CA PRO A 11 -14.15 21.67 -5.03
C PRO A 11 -15.10 20.63 -4.41
N HIS A 12 -16.39 20.93 -4.46
CA HIS A 12 -17.50 20.05 -4.04
C HIS A 12 -17.63 18.80 -4.93
N PHE A 13 -16.93 18.78 -6.06
CA PHE A 13 -16.82 17.64 -6.96
C PHE A 13 -15.43 17.01 -6.79
N ILE A 14 -15.40 15.79 -6.25
CA ILE A 14 -14.20 14.96 -6.27
C ILE A 14 -13.85 14.69 -7.73
N SER A 15 -12.72 15.19 -8.21
CA SER A 15 -12.27 14.93 -9.58
C SER A 15 -11.91 13.45 -9.72
N GLU A 16 -12.58 12.75 -10.65
CA GLU A 16 -12.32 11.32 -10.90
C GLU A 16 -10.87 11.06 -11.29
N VAL A 17 -10.23 12.03 -11.96
CA VAL A 17 -8.80 11.99 -12.29
C VAL A 17 -7.92 11.93 -11.03
N ALA A 18 -8.23 12.71 -9.98
CA ALA A 18 -7.46 12.66 -8.74
C ALA A 18 -7.67 11.35 -7.98
N VAL A 19 -8.89 10.80 -8.00
CA VAL A 19 -9.19 9.49 -7.38
C VAL A 19 -8.46 8.36 -8.09
N ARG A 20 -8.46 8.36 -9.43
CA ARG A 20 -7.73 7.36 -10.24
C ARG A 20 -6.21 7.50 -10.05
N GLY A 21 -5.69 8.72 -9.98
CA GLY A 21 -4.28 8.97 -9.69
C GLY A 21 -3.86 8.42 -8.33
N ASN A 22 -4.66 8.67 -7.28
CA ASN A 22 -4.41 8.13 -5.94
C ASN A 22 -4.46 6.59 -5.92
N ALA A 23 -5.40 5.99 -6.66
CA ALA A 23 -5.47 4.53 -6.79
C ALA A 23 -4.22 3.93 -7.44
N ALA A 24 -3.70 4.55 -8.51
CA ALA A 24 -2.47 4.10 -9.14
C ALA A 24 -1.25 4.18 -8.19
N VAL A 25 -1.09 5.31 -7.47
CA VAL A 25 -0.01 5.48 -6.49
C VAL A 25 -0.10 4.41 -5.38
N LEU A 26 -1.31 4.08 -4.92
CA LEU A 26 -1.51 3.04 -3.93
C LEU A 26 -1.09 1.66 -4.41
N ASP A 27 -1.41 1.30 -5.65
CA ASP A 27 -1.01 0.00 -6.22
C ASP A 27 0.51 -0.10 -6.42
N TYR A 28 1.17 1.01 -6.79
CA TYR A 28 2.63 1.07 -6.78
C TYR A 28 3.21 0.85 -5.38
N CYS A 29 2.73 1.59 -4.38
CA CYS A 29 3.19 1.43 -2.99
C CYS A 29 3.03 -0.01 -2.49
N ARG A 30 1.90 -0.65 -2.80
CA ARG A 30 1.66 -2.06 -2.44
C ARG A 30 2.64 -3.01 -3.09
N THR A 31 2.91 -2.83 -4.38
CA THR A 31 3.84 -3.67 -5.12
C THR A 31 5.25 -3.54 -4.54
N SER A 32 5.70 -2.31 -4.28
CA SER A 32 7.01 -2.04 -3.66
C SER A 32 7.11 -2.63 -2.25
N VAL A 33 6.08 -2.47 -1.41
CA VAL A 33 6.08 -3.02 -0.05
C VAL A 33 6.04 -4.55 -0.06
N SER A 34 5.32 -5.16 -0.99
CA SER A 34 5.30 -6.62 -1.15
C SER A 34 6.69 -7.15 -1.53
N ALA A 35 7.39 -6.48 -2.43
CA ALA A 35 8.77 -6.82 -2.79
C ALA A 35 9.74 -6.64 -1.60
N LEU A 36 9.68 -5.49 -0.90
CA LEU A 36 10.55 -5.20 0.24
C LEU A 36 10.32 -6.14 1.43
N SER A 37 9.06 -6.44 1.74
CA SER A 37 8.73 -7.39 2.81
C SER A 37 9.12 -8.82 2.43
N GLY A 38 8.95 -9.22 1.17
CA GLY A 38 9.41 -10.52 0.66
C GLY A 38 10.92 -10.66 0.76
N ALA A 39 11.64 -9.60 0.40
CA ALA A 39 13.09 -9.56 0.54
C ALA A 39 13.55 -9.68 2.00
N THR A 40 12.89 -8.95 2.90
CA THR A 40 13.20 -8.99 4.33
C THR A 40 12.94 -10.39 4.91
N ALA A 41 11.82 -11.03 4.55
CA ALA A 41 11.50 -12.38 4.98
C ALA A 41 12.48 -13.43 4.44
N GLY A 42 12.95 -13.26 3.20
CA GLY A 42 13.96 -14.11 2.56
C GLY A 42 15.33 -14.01 3.23
N ILE A 43 15.78 -12.79 3.53
CA ILE A 43 17.06 -12.55 4.24
C ILE A 43 17.02 -13.09 5.67
N LEU A 44 15.90 -12.93 6.37
CA LEU A 44 15.73 -13.45 7.74
C LEU A 44 15.59 -14.97 7.79
N GLY A 45 15.42 -15.65 6.65
CA GLY A 45 15.28 -17.11 6.62
C GLY A 45 13.97 -17.64 7.20
N LEU A 46 12.93 -16.80 7.30
CA LEU A 46 11.64 -17.21 7.89
C LEU A 46 10.97 -18.21 6.96
N THR A 47 10.74 -19.44 7.41
CA THR A 47 10.14 -20.52 6.62
C THR A 47 8.69 -20.85 7.05
N GLY A 48 7.91 -21.39 6.11
CA GLY A 48 6.56 -21.89 6.36
C GLY A 48 5.56 -20.81 6.79
N LEU A 49 4.85 -21.05 7.90
CA LEU A 49 3.76 -20.18 8.37
C LEU A 49 4.25 -18.79 8.82
N TYR A 50 5.46 -18.69 9.35
CA TYR A 50 6.00 -17.41 9.85
C TYR A 50 6.21 -16.39 8.74
N GLY A 51 6.69 -16.83 7.56
CA GLY A 51 6.79 -15.97 6.38
C GLY A 51 5.41 -15.49 5.91
N PHE A 52 4.39 -16.34 6.01
CA PHE A 52 3.03 -15.95 5.65
C PHE A 52 2.44 -14.92 6.62
N VAL A 53 2.68 -15.08 7.93
CA VAL A 53 2.30 -14.10 8.97
C VAL A 53 3.00 -12.75 8.75
N PHE A 54 4.27 -12.76 8.34
CA PHE A 54 5.02 -11.55 8.05
C PHE A 54 4.40 -10.72 6.91
N TYR A 55 3.88 -11.39 5.86
CA TYR A 55 3.17 -10.71 4.79
C TYR A 55 1.89 -10.01 5.27
N PHE A 56 1.10 -10.66 6.12
CA PHE A 56 -0.08 -10.06 6.72
C PHE A 56 0.29 -8.86 7.61
N LEU A 57 1.37 -8.98 8.38
CA LEU A 57 1.87 -7.89 9.21
C LEU A 57 2.31 -6.70 8.34
N ALA A 58 3.07 -6.94 7.27
CA ALA A 58 3.50 -5.90 6.32
C ALA A 58 2.31 -5.21 5.63
N SER A 59 1.29 -5.99 5.24
CA SER A 59 0.05 -5.48 4.64
C SER A 59 -0.76 -4.62 5.63
N PHE A 60 -0.79 -5.02 6.90
CA PHE A 60 -1.39 -4.24 7.97
C PHE A 60 -0.60 -2.95 8.23
N LEU A 61 0.72 -3.03 8.23
CA LEU A 61 1.62 -1.89 8.45
C LEU A 61 1.52 -0.87 7.31
N LEU A 62 1.44 -1.34 6.05
CA LEU A 62 1.13 -0.47 4.90
C LEU A 62 -0.23 0.21 5.08
N SER A 63 -1.25 -0.54 5.48
CA SER A 63 -2.58 0.02 5.75
C SER A 63 -2.52 1.09 6.84
N LEU A 64 -1.74 0.87 7.91
CA LEU A 64 -1.51 1.85 8.98
C LEU A 64 -0.76 3.09 8.49
N LEU A 65 0.28 2.93 7.66
CA LEU A 65 1.02 4.04 7.07
C LEU A 65 0.14 4.88 6.15
N LEU A 66 -0.68 4.23 5.32
CA LEU A 66 -1.70 4.90 4.52
C LEU A 66 -2.73 5.60 5.41
N ILE A 67 -3.07 4.98 6.55
CA ILE A 67 -3.99 5.58 7.50
C ILE A 67 -3.46 6.93 8.01
N LEU A 68 -2.20 6.91 8.45
CA LEU A 68 -1.50 8.07 8.98
C LEU A 68 -1.28 9.13 7.89
N LYS A 69 -0.93 8.72 6.67
CA LYS A 69 -0.72 9.61 5.52
C LYS A 69 -2.01 10.31 5.08
N ALA A 70 -3.16 9.63 5.17
CA ALA A 70 -4.47 10.16 4.76
C ALA A 70 -5.12 11.11 5.80
N GLY A 71 -4.64 11.13 7.06
CA GLY A 71 -4.96 12.18 8.04
C GLY A 71 -6.45 12.34 8.38
N ARG A 72 -7.00 13.57 8.29
CA ARG A 72 -8.39 13.94 8.66
C ARG A 72 -9.35 14.10 7.47
N GLN A 73 -8.91 13.79 6.24
CA GLN A 73 -9.69 13.93 5.00
C GLN A 73 -10.12 12.62 4.33
N TRP A 74 -10.16 11.53 5.11
CA TRP A 74 -10.60 10.20 4.67
C TRP A 74 -11.95 10.16 3.99
N ASN A 75 -12.90 10.94 4.50
CA ASN A 75 -14.26 10.99 3.98
C ASN A 75 -14.35 11.69 2.62
N LYS A 76 -13.35 12.51 2.24
CA LYS A 76 -13.31 13.19 0.94
C LYS A 76 -12.46 12.44 -0.09
N CYS A 77 -11.42 11.71 0.33
CA CYS A 77 -10.45 11.12 -0.61
C CYS A 77 -10.78 9.68 -1.06
N PHE A 78 -11.57 8.90 -0.30
CA PHE A 78 -11.83 7.49 -0.62
C PHE A 78 -13.29 7.08 -0.44
N LYS A 79 -13.93 6.70 -1.55
CA LYS A 79 -15.34 6.27 -1.64
C LYS A 79 -15.58 4.86 -1.04
N SER A 80 -14.54 4.05 -0.81
CA SER A 80 -14.68 2.71 -0.21
C SER A 80 -13.41 2.23 0.52
N ARG A 81 -13.55 1.92 1.82
CA ARG A 81 -12.50 1.33 2.68
C ARG A 81 -12.13 -0.10 2.31
N ARG A 82 -13.06 -0.84 1.70
CA ARG A 82 -12.85 -2.27 1.37
C ARG A 82 -11.97 -2.43 0.13
N LEU A 83 -12.15 -1.60 -0.90
CA LEU A 83 -11.32 -1.66 -2.11
C LEU A 83 -9.84 -1.33 -1.83
N LEU A 84 -9.61 -0.44 -0.86
CA LEU A 84 -8.29 -0.13 -0.29
C LEU A 84 -7.67 -1.26 0.53
N PHE A 85 -8.45 -2.24 0.98
CA PHE A 85 -7.91 -3.35 1.76
C PHE A 85 -7.78 -4.60 0.88
N THR A 86 -8.79 -4.93 0.07
CA THR A 86 -8.83 -6.19 -0.67
C THR A 86 -8.47 -6.10 -2.14
N GLY A 87 -8.46 -4.90 -2.75
CA GLY A 87 -8.31 -4.75 -4.21
C GLY A 87 -6.97 -5.17 -4.80
N GLY A 88 -5.92 -5.35 -3.98
CA GLY A 88 -4.55 -5.63 -4.48
C GLY A 88 -3.74 -6.63 -3.65
N LEU A 89 -4.32 -7.26 -2.62
CA LEU A 89 -3.60 -8.20 -1.75
C LEU A 89 -3.15 -9.45 -2.51
N VAL A 90 -4.01 -9.99 -3.38
CA VAL A 90 -3.68 -11.22 -4.12
C VAL A 90 -2.54 -10.98 -5.11
N GLY A 91 -2.53 -9.83 -5.80
CA GLY A 91 -1.43 -9.44 -6.69
C GLY A 91 -0.11 -9.25 -5.94
N GLY A 92 -0.15 -8.58 -4.78
CA GLY A 92 1.03 -8.39 -3.93
C GLY A 92 1.57 -9.69 -3.35
N LEU A 93 0.71 -10.68 -3.06
CA LEU A 93 1.11 -11.98 -2.52
C LEU A 93 2.05 -12.72 -3.47
N PHE A 94 1.76 -12.74 -4.78
CA PHE A 94 2.64 -13.40 -5.75
C PHE A 94 4.02 -12.73 -5.81
N THR A 95 4.06 -11.40 -5.85
CA THR A 95 5.32 -10.64 -5.81
C THR A 95 6.09 -10.92 -4.51
N TYR A 96 5.41 -10.97 -3.37
CA TYR A 96 6.01 -11.30 -2.08
C TYR A 96 6.66 -12.69 -2.09
N VAL A 97 5.92 -13.72 -2.52
CA VAL A 97 6.42 -15.11 -2.55
C VAL A 97 7.61 -15.25 -3.49
N LEU A 98 7.60 -14.57 -4.65
CA LEU A 98 8.72 -14.55 -5.59
C LEU A 98 10.00 -14.00 -4.95
N PHE A 99 9.94 -12.83 -4.32
CA PHE A 99 11.12 -12.25 -3.65
C PHE A 99 11.57 -13.05 -2.43
N TRP A 100 10.62 -13.61 -1.69
CA TRP A 100 10.90 -14.43 -0.51
C TRP A 100 11.69 -15.69 -0.86
N THR A 101 11.23 -16.48 -1.83
CA THR A 101 11.93 -17.71 -2.23
C THR A 101 13.24 -17.42 -2.95
N PHE A 102 13.27 -16.38 -3.79
CA PHE A 102 14.48 -15.98 -4.51
C PHE A 102 15.63 -15.60 -3.56
N LEU A 103 15.36 -14.73 -2.58
CA LEU A 103 16.39 -14.30 -1.63
C LEU A 103 16.73 -15.37 -0.60
N TYR A 104 15.76 -16.18 -0.19
CA TYR A 104 16.05 -17.35 0.63
C TYR A 104 17.02 -18.30 -0.08
N GLY A 105 16.81 -18.57 -1.37
CA GLY A 105 17.70 -19.38 -2.19
C GLY A 105 19.11 -18.79 -2.32
N MET A 106 19.24 -17.47 -2.47
CA MET A 106 20.56 -16.82 -2.57
C MET A 106 21.34 -16.76 -1.26
N VAL A 107 20.68 -16.63 -0.10
CA VAL A 107 21.36 -16.42 1.20
C VAL A 107 21.58 -17.72 1.96
N HIS A 108 20.66 -18.68 1.84
CA HIS A 108 20.68 -19.90 2.65
C HIS A 108 21.10 -21.15 1.86
N VAL A 109 20.96 -21.17 0.53
CA VAL A 109 21.28 -22.36 -0.29
C VAL A 109 22.61 -22.22 -1.02
N TYR A 110 22.89 -21.02 -1.54
CA TYR A 110 24.18 -20.65 -2.13
C TYR A 110 25.06 -19.92 -1.11
#